data_AF-A3ZXK1-F1
#
_entry.id   AF-A3ZXK1-F1
#
_cell.length_a   1.000
_cell.length_b   1.000
_cell.length_c   1.000
_cell.angle_alpha   90.00
_cell.angle_beta   90.00
_cell.angle_gamma   90.00
#
_symmetry.space_group_name_H-M   'P 1'
#
loop_
_entity.id
_entity.type
_entity.pdbx_description
1 polymer ?
#
loop_
_entity_poly.entity_id
_entity_poly.type
_entity_poly.pdbx_seq_one_letter_code
_entity_poly.pdbx_strand_id
1 'polypeptide(L)'
;MMEKAIEVMRQSVQEHRPDGSPSPQVGAVLVRPDGSIETAARGELRDGNHAEFTLLERKCAAENLEGCVLFATLEPCLNRNSPKRGCARHIVGARIREVYVGIEDDNPKVAGKGIEYLRRSGVTVHLFDRELQEVILDENKSFFEWARQQIDAIEDKKILLSKYELSATAVTLQDLSTKALNAYRTRAKLAPKVGSSDFQRFLLQQGILVESGDSVAPSGFGLLLFGEDSSLALPHGRLLARVELPNGKSSRKEFSEALVLLPGELEAWLDTVLPSTVDRRRMERKEAVDLPFEMIREAVVNALIHRDYDLIGQKCHLIITPDTITIKSPGGPIPPVTLDQMRAFSAPIKSRNPLLHYVFSRMGMAEEQGYGLSSLKSYAEDLGLPLPRYSMDGDLLVLTIYRNVESAIGALSPEELQSLSDSERQGWLWLATKDVVSSAEYAEAMGLAKRAATLHLKSFINCGLVATTGRGRSIMYHVLR
;
A
#
# COMPACT_ATOMS: atom_id res chain seq x y z
N MET A 1 -12.23 3.60 -29.21
CA MET A 1 -12.42 2.12 -29.12
C MET A 1 -13.14 1.71 -27.84
N MET A 2 -12.83 2.28 -26.68
CA MET A 2 -13.59 2.06 -25.45
C MET A 2 -15.08 2.40 -25.57
N GLU A 3 -15.42 3.58 -26.10
CA GLU A 3 -16.81 3.97 -26.42
C GLU A 3 -17.49 2.99 -27.38
N LYS A 4 -16.75 2.50 -28.38
CA LYS A 4 -17.24 1.49 -29.33
C LYS A 4 -17.61 0.18 -28.62
N ALA A 5 -16.83 -0.23 -27.63
CA ALA A 5 -17.14 -1.42 -26.85
C ALA A 5 -18.44 -1.24 -26.05
N ILE A 6 -18.74 -0.03 -25.56
CA ILE A 6 -20.01 0.32 -24.91
C ILE A 6 -21.17 0.34 -25.92
N GLU A 7 -20.98 0.88 -27.12
CA GLU A 7 -21.99 0.79 -28.19
C GLU A 7 -22.35 -0.67 -28.51
N VAL A 8 -21.36 -1.55 -28.56
CA VAL A 8 -21.54 -2.99 -28.79
C VAL A 8 -22.18 -3.67 -27.58
N MET A 9 -21.79 -3.27 -26.36
CA MET A 9 -22.37 -3.78 -25.11
C MET A 9 -23.89 -3.63 -25.09
N ARG A 10 -24.41 -2.49 -25.54
CA ARG A 10 -25.85 -2.19 -25.65
C ARG A 10 -26.62 -3.13 -26.59
N GLN A 11 -25.92 -3.88 -27.44
CA GLN A 11 -26.50 -4.89 -28.34
C GLN A 11 -26.62 -6.27 -27.70
N SER A 12 -26.25 -6.41 -26.42
CA SER A 12 -26.33 -7.68 -25.70
C SER A 12 -27.76 -8.20 -25.64
N VAL A 13 -27.92 -9.50 -25.82
CA VAL A 13 -29.22 -10.16 -25.70
C VAL A 13 -29.45 -10.54 -24.24
N GLN A 14 -30.62 -10.18 -23.70
CA GLN A 14 -30.99 -10.57 -22.34
C GLN A 14 -31.23 -12.07 -22.27
N GLU A 15 -30.41 -12.77 -21.48
CA GLU A 15 -30.48 -14.22 -21.30
C GLU A 15 -31.32 -14.53 -20.05
N HIS A 16 -32.24 -15.48 -20.16
CA HIS A 16 -32.99 -15.97 -19.00
C HIS A 16 -32.16 -17.02 -18.26
N ARG A 17 -31.77 -16.73 -17.02
CA ARG A 17 -30.96 -17.66 -16.21
C ARG A 17 -31.86 -18.47 -15.27
N PRO A 18 -31.67 -19.79 -15.15
CA PRO A 18 -32.49 -20.65 -14.28
C PRO A 18 -32.49 -20.26 -12.80
N ASP A 19 -31.45 -19.58 -12.33
CA ASP A 19 -31.31 -19.08 -10.95
C ASP A 19 -31.91 -17.68 -10.75
N GLY A 20 -32.56 -17.11 -11.78
CA GLY A 20 -33.13 -15.77 -11.76
C GLY A 20 -32.11 -14.64 -11.76
N SER A 21 -30.81 -14.93 -11.89
CA SER A 21 -29.78 -13.90 -11.85
C SER A 21 -29.82 -13.00 -13.10
N PRO A 22 -29.61 -11.68 -12.95
CA PRO A 22 -29.52 -10.76 -14.07
C PRO A 22 -28.33 -11.10 -14.96
N SER A 23 -28.58 -10.98 -16.26
CA SER A 23 -27.60 -11.16 -17.32
C SER A 23 -26.89 -9.82 -17.57
N PRO A 24 -25.57 -9.66 -17.30
CA PRO A 24 -24.85 -8.44 -17.67
C PRO A 24 -24.80 -8.25 -19.18
N GLN A 25 -24.89 -7.00 -19.61
CA GLN A 25 -24.56 -6.57 -20.95
C GLN A 25 -23.03 -6.46 -21.07
N VAL A 26 -22.46 -7.11 -22.08
CA VAL A 26 -21.00 -7.12 -22.32
C VAL A 26 -20.73 -6.95 -23.80
N GLY A 27 -19.85 -6.02 -24.15
CA GLY A 27 -19.36 -5.81 -25.50
C GLY A 27 -17.86 -6.08 -25.58
N ALA A 28 -17.43 -6.66 -26.71
CA ALA A 28 -16.02 -6.89 -27.01
C ALA A 28 -15.68 -6.35 -28.41
N VAL A 29 -14.53 -5.69 -28.53
CA VAL A 29 -14.00 -5.13 -29.79
C VAL A 29 -12.55 -5.58 -29.94
N LEU A 30 -12.24 -6.23 -31.05
CA LEU A 30 -10.89 -6.62 -31.43
C LEU A 30 -10.39 -5.67 -32.52
N VAL A 31 -9.22 -5.08 -32.31
CA VAL A 31 -8.55 -4.20 -33.26
C VAL A 31 -7.32 -4.90 -33.80
N ARG A 32 -7.25 -5.08 -35.12
CA ARG A 32 -6.12 -5.71 -35.81
C ARG A 32 -5.00 -4.69 -36.07
N PRO A 33 -3.76 -5.13 -36.35
CA PRO A 33 -2.65 -4.22 -36.65
C PRO A 33 -2.88 -3.31 -37.87
N ASP A 34 -3.71 -3.72 -38.83
CA ASP A 34 -4.10 -2.92 -40.00
C ASP A 34 -5.22 -1.90 -39.72
N GLY A 35 -5.71 -1.84 -38.47
CA GLY A 35 -6.77 -0.96 -38.02
C GLY A 35 -8.18 -1.50 -38.28
N SER A 36 -8.33 -2.66 -38.91
CA SER A 36 -9.65 -3.30 -39.07
C SER A 36 -10.18 -3.77 -37.71
N ILE A 37 -11.51 -3.74 -37.57
CA ILE A 37 -12.18 -4.08 -36.31
C ILE A 37 -13.13 -5.25 -36.49
N GLU A 38 -13.27 -6.07 -35.45
CA GLU A 38 -14.34 -7.05 -35.32
C GLU A 38 -14.97 -6.89 -33.93
N THR A 39 -16.27 -7.14 -33.81
CA THR A 39 -17.02 -6.87 -32.57
C THR A 39 -17.92 -8.03 -32.22
N ALA A 40 -18.17 -8.23 -30.92
CA ALA A 40 -19.24 -9.12 -30.50
C ALA A 40 -19.92 -8.63 -29.22
N ALA A 41 -21.21 -8.91 -29.12
CA ALA A 41 -21.99 -8.67 -27.91
C ALA A 41 -22.33 -9.99 -27.20
N ARG A 42 -22.67 -9.92 -25.91
CA ARG A 42 -23.10 -11.10 -25.17
C ARG A 42 -24.42 -11.64 -25.71
N GLY A 43 -24.50 -12.96 -25.86
CA GLY A 43 -25.70 -13.63 -26.38
C GLY A 43 -25.93 -13.46 -27.89
N GLU A 44 -25.04 -12.76 -28.62
CA GLU A 44 -25.24 -12.41 -30.04
C GLU A 44 -25.51 -13.63 -30.94
N LEU A 45 -24.66 -14.66 -30.87
CA LEU A 45 -24.80 -15.85 -31.72
C LEU A 45 -25.55 -17.00 -31.04
N ARG A 46 -25.50 -17.09 -29.71
CA ARG A 46 -26.14 -18.15 -28.94
C ARG A 46 -26.23 -17.76 -27.47
N ASP A 47 -27.35 -18.14 -26.85
CA ASP A 47 -27.54 -18.04 -25.41
C ASP A 47 -26.39 -18.70 -24.62
N GLY A 48 -25.88 -17.95 -23.65
CA GLY A 48 -24.77 -18.34 -22.80
C GLY A 48 -23.38 -18.19 -23.44
N ASN A 49 -23.27 -17.56 -24.62
CA ASN A 49 -21.98 -17.14 -25.16
C ASN A 49 -21.61 -15.74 -24.68
N HIS A 50 -20.41 -15.60 -24.12
CA HIS A 50 -19.88 -14.29 -23.75
C HIS A 50 -19.39 -13.54 -24.99
N ALA A 51 -19.26 -12.22 -24.89
CA ALA A 51 -18.81 -11.37 -25.97
C ALA A 51 -17.42 -11.79 -26.47
N GLU A 52 -16.46 -11.96 -25.55
CA GLU A 52 -15.08 -12.31 -25.86
C GLU A 52 -14.98 -13.73 -26.47
N PHE A 53 -15.76 -14.68 -25.95
CA PHE A 53 -15.81 -16.03 -26.52
C PHE A 53 -16.38 -16.00 -27.94
N THR A 54 -17.46 -15.27 -28.17
CA THR A 54 -18.07 -15.14 -29.51
C THR A 54 -17.08 -14.52 -30.48
N LEU A 55 -16.38 -13.47 -30.05
CA LEU A 55 -15.39 -12.78 -30.86
C LEU A 55 -14.23 -13.71 -31.24
N LEU A 56 -13.58 -14.33 -30.25
CA LEU A 56 -12.34 -15.10 -30.47
C LEU A 56 -12.59 -16.48 -31.08
N GLU A 57 -13.62 -17.21 -30.61
CA GLU A 57 -13.82 -18.62 -30.95
C GLU A 57 -14.89 -18.86 -32.01
N ARG A 58 -15.66 -17.84 -32.40
CA ARG A 58 -16.69 -17.96 -33.45
C ARG A 58 -16.41 -17.07 -34.64
N LYS A 59 -16.18 -15.78 -34.43
CA LYS A 59 -15.92 -14.84 -35.52
C LYS A 59 -14.49 -14.93 -36.03
N CYS A 60 -13.52 -14.97 -35.12
CA CYS A 60 -12.09 -14.97 -35.46
C CYS A 60 -11.40 -16.34 -35.32
N ALA A 61 -12.15 -17.44 -35.28
CA ALA A 61 -11.62 -18.76 -34.90
C ALA A 61 -10.47 -19.29 -35.78
N ALA A 62 -10.44 -18.87 -37.06
CA ALA A 62 -9.45 -19.28 -38.03
C ALA A 62 -8.32 -18.25 -38.23
N GLU A 63 -8.34 -17.14 -37.48
CA GLU A 63 -7.41 -16.03 -37.66
C GLU A 63 -6.22 -16.11 -36.69
N ASN A 64 -5.07 -15.57 -37.09
CA ASN A 64 -3.99 -15.28 -36.17
C ASN A 64 -4.23 -13.95 -35.49
N LEU A 65 -4.43 -13.96 -34.17
CA LEU A 65 -4.76 -12.77 -33.39
C LEU A 65 -3.55 -12.15 -32.68
N GLU A 66 -2.34 -12.63 -32.97
CA GLU A 66 -1.10 -12.04 -32.46
C GLU A 66 -0.94 -10.59 -32.93
N GLY A 67 -0.67 -9.68 -31.99
CA GLY A 67 -0.57 -8.24 -32.25
C GLY A 67 -1.91 -7.49 -32.27
N CYS A 68 -3.05 -8.17 -32.11
CA CYS A 68 -4.34 -7.51 -31.93
C CYS A 68 -4.48 -6.93 -30.51
N VAL A 69 -5.31 -5.89 -30.38
CA VAL A 69 -5.71 -5.29 -29.10
C VAL A 69 -7.19 -5.59 -28.84
N LEU A 70 -7.52 -6.06 -27.64
CA LEU A 70 -8.90 -6.38 -27.27
C LEU A 70 -9.45 -5.35 -26.27
N PHE A 71 -10.67 -4.88 -26.50
CA PHE A 71 -11.44 -4.05 -25.58
C PHE A 71 -12.66 -4.86 -25.12
N ALA A 72 -12.84 -5.07 -23.82
CA ALA A 72 -14.01 -5.75 -23.25
C ALA A 72 -14.64 -4.88 -22.17
N THR A 73 -15.96 -4.69 -22.17
CA THR A 73 -16.61 -3.77 -21.21
C THR A 73 -16.70 -4.30 -19.79
N LEU A 74 -16.58 -5.61 -19.57
CA LEU A 74 -16.56 -6.25 -18.25
C LEU A 74 -15.33 -7.16 -18.14
N GLU A 75 -14.88 -7.42 -16.91
CA GLU A 75 -13.75 -8.32 -16.64
C GLU A 75 -13.92 -9.70 -17.32
N PRO A 76 -12.94 -10.13 -18.14
CA PRO A 76 -12.99 -11.44 -18.75
C PRO A 76 -12.91 -12.56 -17.72
N CYS A 77 -13.99 -13.35 -17.61
CA CYS A 77 -14.07 -14.43 -16.62
C CYS A 77 -12.92 -15.45 -16.74
N LEU A 78 -12.36 -15.91 -15.61
CA LEU A 78 -11.31 -16.93 -15.59
C LEU A 78 -11.86 -18.37 -15.62
N ASN A 79 -12.92 -18.63 -14.86
CA ASN A 79 -13.51 -19.96 -14.69
C ASN A 79 -14.96 -19.95 -15.18
N ARG A 80 -15.37 -21.06 -15.80
CA ARG A 80 -16.76 -21.31 -16.21
C ARG A 80 -17.10 -22.76 -15.90
N ASN A 81 -18.40 -23.04 -15.77
CA ASN A 81 -18.86 -24.41 -15.56
C ASN A 81 -18.48 -25.29 -16.75
N SER A 82 -17.90 -26.45 -16.45
CA SER A 82 -17.57 -27.46 -17.45
C SER A 82 -18.79 -27.76 -18.34
N PRO A 83 -18.63 -27.87 -19.67
CA PRO A 83 -17.37 -27.94 -20.44
C PRO A 83 -16.82 -26.58 -20.91
N LYS A 84 -17.41 -25.45 -20.50
CA LYS A 84 -17.02 -24.12 -21.00
C LYS A 84 -15.70 -23.65 -20.38
N ARG A 85 -14.86 -22.99 -21.17
CA ARG A 85 -13.59 -22.37 -20.72
C ARG A 85 -13.76 -20.85 -20.52
N GLY A 86 -13.05 -20.28 -19.55
CA GLY A 86 -13.10 -18.84 -19.24
C GLY A 86 -12.49 -17.97 -20.33
N CYS A 87 -13.06 -16.77 -20.51
CA CYS A 87 -12.68 -15.81 -21.54
C CYS A 87 -11.22 -15.36 -21.40
N ALA A 88 -10.73 -15.13 -20.18
CA ALA A 88 -9.31 -14.81 -19.95
C ALA A 88 -8.36 -15.88 -20.50
N ARG A 89 -8.76 -17.16 -20.45
CA ARG A 89 -7.96 -18.27 -21.01
C ARG A 89 -8.04 -18.34 -22.53
N HIS A 90 -9.14 -17.90 -23.14
CA HIS A 90 -9.26 -17.76 -24.60
C HIS A 90 -8.37 -16.64 -25.11
N ILE A 91 -8.31 -15.50 -24.41
CA ILE A 91 -7.42 -14.37 -24.74
C ILE A 91 -5.96 -14.81 -24.75
N VAL A 92 -5.50 -15.50 -23.70
CA VAL A 92 -4.12 -16.03 -23.63
C VAL A 92 -3.87 -17.07 -24.73
N GLY A 93 -4.85 -17.96 -24.98
CA GLY A 93 -4.75 -18.96 -26.06
C GLY A 93 -4.63 -18.34 -27.45
N ALA A 94 -5.31 -17.21 -27.68
CA ALA A 94 -5.27 -16.42 -28.90
C ALA A 94 -3.99 -15.57 -29.05
N ARG A 95 -3.11 -15.57 -28.04
CA ARG A 95 -1.83 -14.79 -28.02
C ARG A 95 -2.02 -13.28 -28.13
N ILE A 96 -3.16 -12.77 -27.68
CA ILE A 96 -3.40 -11.33 -27.53
C ILE A 96 -2.60 -10.83 -26.32
N ARG A 97 -1.77 -9.79 -26.51
CA ARG A 97 -0.86 -9.27 -25.47
C ARG A 97 -1.28 -7.94 -24.86
N GLU A 98 -2.32 -7.31 -25.38
CA GLU A 98 -2.82 -6.03 -24.89
C GLU A 98 -4.35 -6.04 -24.81
N VAL A 99 -4.88 -5.77 -23.63
CA VAL A 99 -6.31 -5.82 -23.33
C VAL A 99 -6.71 -4.58 -22.52
N TYR A 100 -7.81 -3.96 -22.93
CA TYR A 100 -8.50 -2.92 -22.17
C TYR A 100 -9.78 -3.49 -21.59
N VAL A 101 -9.94 -3.38 -20.28
CA VAL A 101 -11.11 -3.86 -19.52
C VAL A 101 -11.93 -2.66 -19.05
N GLY A 102 -13.23 -2.69 -19.30
CA GLY A 102 -14.16 -1.61 -18.94
C GLY A 102 -14.24 -1.44 -17.45
N ILE A 103 -14.73 -2.45 -16.74
CA ILE A 103 -14.81 -2.46 -15.29
C ILE A 103 -14.56 -3.87 -14.73
N GLU A 104 -14.06 -3.94 -13.50
CA GLU A 104 -13.95 -5.17 -12.73
C GLU A 104 -15.34 -5.76 -12.40
N ASP A 105 -15.45 -7.08 -12.27
CA ASP A 105 -16.70 -7.73 -11.88
C ASP A 105 -16.82 -7.77 -10.35
N ASP A 106 -17.92 -7.27 -9.78
CA ASP A 106 -18.16 -7.29 -8.33
C ASP A 106 -18.45 -8.72 -7.80
N ASN A 107 -18.72 -9.70 -8.67
CA ASN A 107 -18.98 -11.07 -8.24
C ASN A 107 -17.73 -11.70 -7.61
N PRO A 108 -17.74 -12.15 -6.34
CA PRO A 108 -16.55 -12.66 -5.64
C PRO A 108 -15.97 -13.94 -6.26
N LYS A 109 -16.75 -14.65 -7.08
CA LYS A 109 -16.24 -15.79 -7.85
C LYS A 109 -15.34 -15.35 -9.01
N VAL A 110 -15.48 -14.12 -9.49
CA VAL A 110 -14.83 -13.56 -10.67
C VAL A 110 -13.84 -12.44 -10.33
N ALA A 111 -14.23 -11.52 -9.43
CA ALA A 111 -13.55 -10.29 -9.06
C ALA A 111 -12.02 -10.40 -9.04
N GLY A 112 -11.37 -9.70 -9.98
CA GLY A 112 -9.93 -9.55 -10.10
C GLY A 112 -9.17 -10.77 -10.63
N LYS A 113 -9.80 -11.96 -10.69
CA LYS A 113 -9.12 -13.22 -11.06
C LYS A 113 -8.81 -13.28 -12.56
N GLY A 114 -9.69 -12.72 -13.40
CA GLY A 114 -9.50 -12.65 -14.84
C GLY A 114 -8.35 -11.73 -15.20
N ILE A 115 -8.37 -10.52 -14.65
CA ILE A 115 -7.31 -9.51 -14.84
C ILE A 115 -5.97 -10.02 -14.31
N GLU A 116 -5.95 -10.61 -13.10
CA GLU A 116 -4.72 -11.17 -12.52
C GLU A 116 -4.14 -12.30 -13.38
N TYR A 117 -4.99 -13.20 -13.88
CA TYR A 117 -4.55 -14.28 -14.77
C TYR A 117 -3.94 -13.76 -16.08
N LEU A 118 -4.56 -12.74 -16.69
CA LEU A 118 -4.04 -12.09 -17.90
C LEU A 118 -2.65 -11.49 -17.64
N ARG A 119 -2.50 -10.70 -16.56
CA ARG A 119 -1.23 -10.08 -16.17
C ARG A 119 -0.14 -11.13 -15.89
N ARG A 120 -0.46 -12.19 -15.15
CA ARG A 120 0.48 -13.31 -14.88
C ARG A 120 0.88 -14.07 -16.15
N SER A 121 0.05 -14.04 -17.17
CA SER A 121 0.30 -14.67 -18.47
C SER A 121 1.03 -13.76 -19.46
N GLY A 122 1.51 -12.58 -19.02
CA GLY A 122 2.27 -11.64 -19.85
C GLY A 122 1.41 -10.74 -20.74
N VAL A 123 0.11 -10.61 -20.45
CA VAL A 123 -0.80 -9.68 -21.14
C VAL A 123 -0.82 -8.35 -20.39
N THR A 124 -0.58 -7.25 -21.10
CA THR A 124 -0.74 -5.89 -20.57
C THR A 124 -2.23 -5.58 -20.47
N VAL A 125 -2.69 -5.23 -19.25
CA VAL A 125 -4.10 -4.94 -18.97
C VAL A 125 -4.28 -3.49 -18.50
N HIS A 126 -5.07 -2.74 -19.27
CA HIS A 126 -5.49 -1.37 -18.98
C HIS A 126 -6.96 -1.33 -18.56
N LEU A 127 -7.35 -0.33 -17.79
CA LEU A 127 -8.76 -0.05 -17.49
C LEU A 127 -9.29 1.05 -18.42
N PHE A 128 -10.59 1.09 -18.67
CA PHE A 128 -11.23 2.20 -19.38
C PHE A 128 -11.17 3.48 -18.54
N ASP A 129 -11.34 4.64 -19.19
CA ASP A 129 -11.47 5.91 -18.49
C ASP A 129 -12.68 5.90 -17.55
N ARG A 130 -12.54 6.57 -16.39
CA ARG A 130 -13.53 6.53 -15.29
C ARG A 130 -14.96 6.87 -15.75
N GLU A 131 -15.10 7.89 -16.60
CA GLU A 131 -16.40 8.31 -17.15
C GLU A 131 -17.10 7.19 -17.92
N LEU A 132 -16.33 6.37 -18.65
CA LEU A 132 -16.85 5.22 -19.40
C LEU A 132 -17.18 4.03 -18.49
N GLN A 133 -16.46 3.88 -17.37
CA GLN A 133 -16.80 2.87 -16.35
C GLN A 133 -18.16 3.18 -15.69
N GLU A 134 -18.43 4.46 -15.43
CA GLU A 134 -19.71 4.90 -14.86
C GLU A 134 -20.89 4.61 -15.80
N VAL A 135 -20.72 4.75 -17.12
CA VAL A 135 -21.71 4.33 -18.12
C VAL A 135 -21.95 2.81 -18.07
N ILE A 136 -20.88 2.02 -17.98
CA ILE A 136 -20.99 0.55 -17.91
C ILE A 136 -21.73 0.12 -16.63
N LEU A 137 -21.44 0.76 -15.50
CA LEU A 137 -22.10 0.53 -14.21
C LEU A 137 -23.60 0.84 -14.27
N ASP A 138 -23.97 2.00 -14.81
CA ASP A 138 -25.37 2.44 -14.86
C ASP A 138 -26.23 1.51 -15.74
N GLU A 139 -25.71 1.13 -16.91
CA GLU A 139 -26.42 0.23 -17.83
C GLU A 139 -26.49 -1.22 -17.30
N ASN A 140 -25.54 -1.62 -16.44
CA ASN A 140 -25.53 -2.93 -15.78
C ASN A 140 -25.98 -2.90 -14.30
N LYS A 141 -26.69 -1.85 -13.88
CA LYS A 141 -27.00 -1.61 -12.46
C LYS A 141 -27.62 -2.82 -11.75
N SER A 142 -28.62 -3.46 -12.36
CA SER A 142 -29.27 -4.65 -11.78
C SER A 142 -28.31 -5.83 -11.60
N PHE A 143 -27.35 -6.01 -12.51
CA PHE A 143 -26.32 -7.03 -12.40
C PHE A 143 -25.37 -6.76 -11.24
N PHE A 144 -24.87 -5.53 -11.12
CA PHE A 144 -23.96 -5.16 -10.04
C PHE A 144 -24.65 -5.18 -8.67
N GLU A 145 -25.91 -4.76 -8.58
CA GLU A 145 -26.72 -4.89 -7.35
C GLU A 145 -26.88 -6.35 -6.94
N TRP A 146 -27.21 -7.24 -7.89
CA TRP A 146 -27.27 -8.68 -7.62
C TRP A 146 -25.90 -9.26 -7.24
N ALA A 147 -24.83 -8.88 -7.94
CA ALA A 147 -23.47 -9.36 -7.65
C ALA A 147 -23.02 -8.97 -6.24
N ARG A 148 -23.35 -7.76 -5.80
CA ARG A 148 -23.12 -7.30 -4.41
C ARG A 148 -23.96 -8.07 -3.41
N GLN A 149 -25.22 -8.36 -3.70
CA GLN A 149 -26.03 -9.25 -2.85
C GLN A 149 -25.46 -10.67 -2.76
N GLN A 150 -24.73 -11.15 -3.78
CA GLN A 150 -23.98 -12.41 -3.69
C GLN A 150 -22.73 -12.29 -2.81
N ILE A 151 -22.12 -11.11 -2.69
CA ILE A 151 -21.08 -10.84 -1.67
C ILE A 151 -21.73 -10.99 -0.29
N ASP A 152 -22.85 -10.32 -0.04
CA ASP A 152 -23.59 -10.35 1.23
C ASP A 152 -24.12 -11.77 1.58
N ALA A 153 -24.44 -12.60 0.58
CA ALA A 153 -24.88 -13.99 0.78
C ALA A 153 -23.73 -15.01 0.92
N ILE A 154 -22.50 -14.65 0.51
CA ILE A 154 -21.28 -15.44 0.71
C ILE A 154 -20.57 -15.05 2.03
N GLU A 155 -21.01 -13.96 2.68
CA GLU A 155 -20.48 -13.42 3.94
C GLU A 155 -20.69 -14.30 5.20
N ASP A 156 -21.13 -15.56 5.09
CA ASP A 156 -20.98 -16.54 6.17
C ASP A 156 -19.60 -17.23 6.20
N LYS A 157 -18.68 -16.81 5.32
CA LYS A 157 -17.23 -16.98 5.54
C LYS A 157 -16.51 -15.66 5.37
N LYS A 158 -16.50 -14.86 6.45
CA LYS A 158 -15.54 -13.78 6.69
C LYS A 158 -14.16 -14.22 6.16
N ILE A 159 -13.63 -13.55 5.13
CA ILE A 159 -12.27 -13.80 4.67
C ILE A 159 -11.37 -13.32 5.80
N LEU A 160 -10.91 -14.27 6.59
CA LEU A 160 -10.05 -14.02 7.71
C LEU A 160 -8.66 -13.68 7.18
N LEU A 161 -8.28 -12.38 7.19
CA LEU A 161 -6.95 -11.95 6.73
C LEU A 161 -5.87 -12.32 7.73
N SER A 162 -6.25 -12.40 9.01
CA SER A 162 -5.40 -12.84 10.10
C SER A 162 -6.21 -13.61 11.14
N LYS A 163 -5.62 -14.65 11.72
CA LYS A 163 -6.22 -15.39 12.84
C LYS A 163 -6.57 -14.50 14.04
N TYR A 164 -5.96 -13.32 14.15
CA TYR A 164 -6.21 -12.34 15.21
C TYR A 164 -7.47 -11.50 15.00
N GLU A 165 -8.18 -11.65 13.89
CA GLU A 165 -9.54 -11.12 13.73
C GLU A 165 -10.59 -11.98 14.47
N LEU A 166 -10.21 -13.17 14.95
CA LEU A 166 -11.01 -13.99 15.86
C LEU A 166 -10.73 -13.65 17.32
N SER A 167 -11.61 -14.09 18.22
CA SER A 167 -11.41 -13.97 19.67
C SER A 167 -10.25 -14.87 20.13
N ALA A 168 -9.46 -14.37 21.06
CA ALA A 168 -8.57 -15.21 21.85
C ALA A 168 -9.37 -16.03 22.87
N THR A 169 -8.86 -17.20 23.25
CA THR A 169 -9.47 -18.06 24.27
C THR A 169 -9.40 -17.37 25.64
N ALA A 170 -10.50 -17.39 26.40
CA ALA A 170 -10.60 -16.89 27.77
C ALA A 170 -10.48 -15.36 27.96
N VAL A 171 -10.84 -14.58 26.94
CA VAL A 171 -10.88 -13.10 27.03
C VAL A 171 -12.31 -12.59 27.01
N THR A 172 -12.57 -11.55 27.80
CA THR A 172 -13.90 -10.95 27.99
C THR A 172 -13.87 -9.45 27.73
N LEU A 173 -15.04 -8.81 27.76
CA LEU A 173 -15.14 -7.35 27.65
C LEU A 173 -14.47 -6.61 28.82
N GLN A 174 -14.23 -7.26 29.95
CA GLN A 174 -13.57 -6.66 31.12
C GLN A 174 -12.08 -6.42 30.89
N ASP A 175 -11.48 -7.14 29.94
CA ASP A 175 -10.07 -7.01 29.59
C ASP A 175 -9.79 -5.78 28.71
N LEU A 176 -10.84 -5.05 28.30
CA LEU A 176 -10.73 -3.81 27.54
C LEU A 176 -10.54 -2.60 28.44
N SER A 177 -9.54 -1.79 28.12
CA SER A 177 -9.25 -0.52 28.78
C SER A 177 -10.32 0.53 28.49
N THR A 178 -11.02 0.93 29.54
CA THR A 178 -11.98 2.04 29.48
C THR A 178 -11.30 3.35 29.06
N LYS A 179 -10.03 3.56 29.46
CA LYS A 179 -9.21 4.71 29.03
C LYS A 179 -9.01 4.70 27.50
N ALA A 180 -8.62 3.56 26.94
CA ALA A 180 -8.41 3.40 25.50
C ALA A 180 -9.71 3.58 24.68
N LEU A 181 -10.81 2.96 25.13
CA LEU A 181 -12.11 3.08 24.48
C LEU A 181 -12.64 4.52 24.49
N ASN A 182 -12.45 5.25 25.60
CA ASN A 182 -12.83 6.67 25.67
C ASN A 182 -11.94 7.56 24.79
N ALA A 183 -10.63 7.26 24.71
CA ALA A 183 -9.72 7.96 23.80
C ALA A 183 -10.14 7.78 22.34
N TYR A 184 -10.51 6.56 21.95
CA TYR A 184 -11.04 6.27 20.61
C TYR A 184 -12.37 6.98 20.36
N ARG A 185 -13.34 6.86 21.26
CA ARG A 185 -14.65 7.55 21.13
C ARG A 185 -14.47 9.05 20.90
N THR A 186 -13.60 9.67 21.68
CA THR A 186 -13.38 11.12 21.65
C THR A 186 -12.69 11.56 20.36
N ARG A 187 -11.57 10.91 19.98
CA ARG A 187 -10.83 11.28 18.78
C ARG A 187 -11.58 10.97 17.49
N ALA A 188 -12.25 9.81 17.43
CA ALA A 188 -13.07 9.40 16.28
C ALA A 188 -14.46 10.02 16.27
N LYS A 189 -14.77 10.93 17.22
CA LYS A 189 -16.03 11.67 17.34
C LYS A 189 -17.26 10.76 17.29
N LEU A 190 -17.19 9.62 17.97
CA LEU A 190 -18.26 8.63 17.97
C LEU A 190 -19.41 9.09 18.89
N ALA A 191 -20.63 9.05 18.36
CA ALA A 191 -21.85 9.38 19.11
C ALA A 191 -22.16 8.42 20.28
N PRO A 192 -22.10 7.08 20.14
CA PRO A 192 -22.49 6.18 21.22
C PRO A 192 -21.51 6.21 22.40
N LYS A 193 -22.04 6.20 23.62
CA LYS A 193 -21.24 6.23 24.86
C LYS A 193 -20.54 4.89 25.09
N VAL A 194 -19.31 4.93 25.62
CA VAL A 194 -18.58 3.71 26.00
C VAL A 194 -19.42 2.92 27.02
N GLY A 195 -19.57 1.62 26.80
CA GLY A 195 -20.38 0.72 27.63
C GLY A 195 -21.87 0.66 27.27
N SER A 196 -22.37 1.47 26.33
CA SER A 196 -23.74 1.33 25.82
C SER A 196 -23.89 0.16 24.83
N SER A 197 -25.10 -0.37 24.71
CA SER A 197 -25.44 -1.40 23.70
C SER A 197 -25.10 -0.96 22.28
N ASP A 198 -25.34 0.31 21.96
CA ASP A 198 -25.05 0.87 20.64
C ASP A 198 -23.54 0.96 20.38
N PHE A 199 -22.75 1.25 21.40
CA PHE A 199 -21.29 1.23 21.30
C PHE A 199 -20.77 -0.19 21.11
N GLN A 200 -21.30 -1.15 21.87
CA GLN A 200 -20.94 -2.56 21.71
C GLN A 200 -21.31 -3.08 20.31
N ARG A 201 -22.51 -2.74 19.82
CA ARG A 201 -22.94 -3.06 18.45
C ARG A 201 -22.03 -2.44 17.41
N PHE A 202 -21.63 -1.19 17.59
CA PHE A 202 -20.66 -0.53 16.71
C PHE A 202 -19.33 -1.30 16.69
N LEU A 203 -18.77 -1.66 17.85
CA LEU A 203 -17.50 -2.41 17.90
C LEU A 203 -17.61 -3.82 17.27
N LEU A 204 -18.76 -4.49 17.39
CA LEU A 204 -19.07 -5.75 16.69
C LEU A 204 -19.05 -5.57 15.17
N GLN A 205 -19.73 -4.53 14.66
CA GLN A 205 -19.76 -4.23 13.23
C GLN A 205 -18.37 -3.94 12.65
N GLN A 206 -17.47 -3.38 13.45
CA GLN A 206 -16.09 -3.13 13.03
C GLN A 206 -15.16 -4.34 13.17
N GLY A 207 -15.60 -5.45 13.77
CA GLY A 207 -14.73 -6.61 14.06
C GLY A 207 -13.73 -6.40 15.21
N ILE A 208 -13.90 -5.32 15.99
CA ILE A 208 -13.16 -5.10 17.24
C ILE A 208 -13.66 -6.09 18.29
N LEU A 209 -14.98 -6.31 18.31
CA LEU A 209 -15.62 -7.40 19.03
C LEU A 209 -16.08 -8.45 18.03
N VAL A 210 -16.17 -9.70 18.48
CA VAL A 210 -16.69 -10.83 17.72
C VAL A 210 -17.60 -11.68 18.60
N GLU A 211 -18.48 -12.44 17.96
CA GLU A 211 -19.30 -13.43 18.63
C GLU A 211 -18.44 -14.65 19.00
N SER A 212 -18.61 -15.13 20.23
CA SER A 212 -17.89 -16.27 20.81
C SER A 212 -18.89 -17.14 21.57
N GLY A 213 -19.48 -18.10 20.85
CA GLY A 213 -20.63 -18.88 21.35
C GLY A 213 -21.82 -17.96 21.61
N ASP A 214 -22.43 -18.08 22.79
CA ASP A 214 -23.56 -17.23 23.22
C ASP A 214 -23.13 -15.86 23.80
N SER A 215 -21.86 -15.49 23.64
CA SER A 215 -21.27 -14.30 24.25
C SER A 215 -20.53 -13.44 23.24
N VAL A 216 -20.22 -12.20 23.63
CA VAL A 216 -19.40 -11.28 22.84
C VAL A 216 -18.04 -11.14 23.50
N ALA A 217 -16.98 -11.28 22.73
CA ALA A 217 -15.61 -11.16 23.19
C ALA A 217 -14.80 -10.25 22.25
N PRO A 218 -13.72 -9.62 22.74
CA PRO A 218 -12.77 -8.93 21.88
C PRO A 218 -12.09 -9.84 20.86
N SER A 219 -11.89 -9.37 19.63
CA SER A 219 -10.94 -10.02 18.72
C SER A 219 -9.50 -9.84 19.23
N GLY A 220 -8.55 -10.64 18.73
CA GLY A 220 -7.12 -10.46 19.01
C GLY A 220 -6.63 -9.05 18.68
N PHE A 221 -7.07 -8.48 17.55
CA PHE A 221 -6.81 -7.08 17.22
C PHE A 221 -7.59 -6.10 18.08
N GLY A 222 -8.82 -6.42 18.49
CA GLY A 222 -9.56 -5.63 19.46
C GLY A 222 -8.82 -5.49 20.79
N LEU A 223 -8.22 -6.57 21.28
CA LEU A 223 -7.37 -6.56 22.48
C LEU A 223 -6.05 -5.84 22.27
N LEU A 224 -5.43 -6.02 21.11
CA LEU A 224 -4.22 -5.29 20.79
C LEU A 224 -4.45 -3.77 20.80
N LEU A 225 -5.57 -3.34 20.21
CA LEU A 225 -5.95 -1.93 20.12
C LEU A 225 -6.40 -1.35 21.45
N PHE A 226 -7.18 -2.10 22.24
CA PHE A 226 -7.95 -1.56 23.37
C PHE A 226 -7.77 -2.31 24.69
N GLY A 227 -7.00 -3.38 24.75
CA GLY A 227 -6.82 -4.17 25.97
C GLY A 227 -6.05 -3.42 27.07
N GLU A 228 -6.37 -3.70 28.34
CA GLU A 228 -5.57 -3.19 29.48
C GLU A 228 -4.13 -3.70 29.43
N ASP A 229 -3.96 -4.97 29.05
CA ASP A 229 -2.67 -5.56 28.73
C ASP A 229 -2.70 -6.17 27.33
N SER A 230 -2.08 -5.48 26.38
CA SER A 230 -1.97 -5.92 24.98
C SER A 230 -1.20 -7.25 24.83
N SER A 231 -0.42 -7.69 25.83
CA SER A 231 0.24 -9.00 25.77
C SER A 231 -0.67 -10.19 25.95
N LEU A 232 -1.86 -10.01 26.52
CA LEU A 232 -2.83 -11.11 26.64
C LEU A 232 -3.27 -11.60 25.26
N ALA A 233 -3.24 -10.73 24.25
CA ALA A 233 -3.50 -11.10 22.86
C ALA A 233 -2.22 -11.44 22.09
N LEU A 234 -1.22 -10.55 22.15
CA LEU A 234 -0.06 -10.57 21.25
C LEU A 234 1.19 -10.02 21.95
N PRO A 235 1.95 -10.84 22.70
CA PRO A 235 3.17 -10.40 23.39
C PRO A 235 4.22 -9.74 22.47
N HIS A 236 4.23 -10.15 21.20
CA HIS A 236 5.10 -9.65 20.12
C HIS A 236 4.51 -8.45 19.37
N GLY A 237 3.26 -8.06 19.62
CA GLY A 237 2.60 -6.90 19.00
C GLY A 237 3.00 -5.54 19.56
N ARG A 238 4.03 -5.50 20.41
CA ARG A 238 4.49 -4.33 21.16
C ARG A 238 5.57 -3.53 20.42
N LEU A 239 5.74 -2.27 20.82
CA LEU A 239 6.83 -1.42 20.38
C LEU A 239 7.97 -1.43 21.42
N LEU A 240 9.18 -1.73 20.97
CA LEU A 240 10.40 -1.54 21.75
C LEU A 240 11.15 -0.30 21.27
N ALA A 241 11.21 0.73 22.10
CA ALA A 241 11.94 1.94 21.77
C ALA A 241 13.29 2.01 22.50
N ARG A 242 14.31 2.49 21.80
CA ARG A 242 15.65 2.74 22.30
C ARG A 242 16.13 4.10 21.80
N VAL A 243 16.69 4.91 22.70
CA VAL A 243 17.36 6.16 22.38
C VAL A 243 18.81 6.05 22.82
N GLU A 244 19.73 6.46 21.95
CA GLU A 244 21.16 6.60 22.19
C GLU A 244 21.57 8.04 21.90
N LEU A 245 22.18 8.70 22.88
CA LEU A 245 22.62 10.09 22.78
C LEU A 245 24.14 10.16 22.54
N PRO A 246 24.65 11.27 21.96
CA PRO A 246 26.08 11.41 21.64
C PRO A 246 27.00 11.29 22.86
N ASN A 247 26.49 11.58 24.06
CA ASN A 247 27.21 11.49 25.33
C ASN A 247 27.27 10.06 25.91
N GLY A 248 26.86 9.05 25.13
CA GLY A 248 26.83 7.64 25.55
C GLY A 248 25.66 7.27 26.46
N LYS A 249 24.78 8.22 26.83
CA LYS A 249 23.55 7.88 27.57
C LYS A 249 22.60 7.14 26.65
N SER A 250 21.97 6.10 27.18
CA SER A 250 20.91 5.38 26.49
C SER A 250 19.68 5.22 27.38
N SER A 251 18.52 5.19 26.75
CA SER A 251 17.23 4.90 27.39
C SER A 251 16.49 3.87 26.56
N ARG A 252 15.75 3.00 27.24
CA ARG A 252 14.95 1.94 26.60
C ARG A 252 13.60 1.87 27.28
N LYS A 253 12.54 1.79 26.48
CA LYS A 253 11.16 1.59 26.96
C LYS A 253 10.44 0.59 26.08
N GLU A 254 9.75 -0.35 26.70
CA GLU A 254 8.78 -1.20 26.03
C GLU A 254 7.39 -0.64 26.30
N PHE A 255 6.62 -0.42 25.24
CA PHE A 255 5.24 0.04 25.33
C PHE A 255 4.30 -1.15 25.27
N SER A 256 3.51 -1.32 26.34
CA SER A 256 2.62 -2.47 26.52
C SER A 256 1.14 -2.12 26.73
N GLU A 257 0.80 -0.83 26.86
CA GLU A 257 -0.60 -0.39 26.90
C GLU A 257 -1.31 -0.62 25.55
N ALA A 258 -2.62 -0.41 25.53
CA ALA A 258 -3.46 -0.39 24.34
C ALA A 258 -2.83 0.43 23.21
N LEU A 259 -2.72 -0.15 21.99
CA LEU A 259 -2.03 0.51 20.88
C LEU A 259 -2.59 1.90 20.53
N VAL A 260 -3.88 2.15 20.75
CA VAL A 260 -4.48 3.48 20.50
C VAL A 260 -3.98 4.58 21.45
N LEU A 261 -3.35 4.20 22.56
CA LEU A 261 -2.73 5.13 23.51
C LEU A 261 -1.24 5.37 23.22
N LEU A 262 -0.61 4.46 22.45
CA LEU A 262 0.82 4.46 22.18
C LEU A 262 1.34 5.81 21.66
N PRO A 263 0.71 6.52 20.70
CA PRO A 263 1.22 7.81 20.24
C PRO A 263 1.47 8.81 21.36
N GLY A 264 0.49 9.04 22.24
CA GLY A 264 0.64 10.02 23.32
C GLY A 264 1.68 9.60 24.36
N GLU A 265 1.82 8.30 24.62
CA GLU A 265 2.85 7.80 25.53
C GLU A 265 4.25 7.88 24.94
N LEU A 266 4.36 7.67 23.63
CA LEU A 266 5.60 7.79 22.90
C LEU A 266 6.07 9.25 22.93
N GLU A 267 5.17 10.20 22.66
CA GLU A 267 5.43 11.64 22.75
C GLU A 267 5.96 12.02 24.14
N ALA A 268 5.18 11.70 25.18
CA ALA A 268 5.54 12.02 26.55
C ALA A 268 6.86 11.37 26.98
N TRP A 269 7.18 10.17 26.49
CA TRP A 269 8.47 9.55 26.75
C TRP A 269 9.61 10.23 26.00
N LEU A 270 9.43 10.54 24.71
CA LEU A 270 10.43 11.23 23.89
C LEU A 270 10.78 12.61 24.48
N ASP A 271 9.80 13.36 24.97
CA ASP A 271 10.00 14.63 25.68
C ASP A 271 10.92 14.50 26.91
N THR A 272 10.94 13.32 27.55
CA THR A 272 11.80 13.08 28.73
C THR A 272 13.21 12.64 28.38
N VAL A 273 13.42 11.97 27.23
CA VAL A 273 14.69 11.33 26.88
C VAL A 273 15.49 12.09 25.83
N LEU A 274 14.83 12.88 24.98
CA LEU A 274 15.50 13.71 24.00
C LEU A 274 15.89 15.06 24.62
N PRO A 275 17.14 15.52 24.44
CA PRO A 275 17.57 16.80 24.98
C PRO A 275 16.85 17.95 24.28
N SER A 276 16.44 18.98 25.03
CA SER A 276 15.90 20.20 24.45
C SER A 276 16.94 20.87 23.54
N THR A 277 16.55 21.24 22.33
CA THR A 277 17.39 21.94 21.33
C THR A 277 17.78 23.37 21.70
N VAL A 278 17.14 23.94 22.72
CA VAL A 278 17.48 25.25 23.29
C VAL A 278 18.46 25.07 24.44
N ASP A 279 19.72 25.49 24.26
CA ASP A 279 20.64 25.68 25.38
C ASP A 279 20.28 26.98 26.11
N ARG A 280 19.38 26.88 27.10
CA ARG A 280 18.89 28.02 27.89
C ARG A 280 19.99 28.72 28.71
N ARG A 281 21.20 28.13 28.82
CA ARG A 281 22.35 28.76 29.52
C ARG A 281 23.22 29.61 28.60
N ARG A 282 23.24 29.31 27.30
CA ARG A 282 24.05 30.03 26.30
C ARG A 282 23.25 30.86 25.31
N MET A 283 21.91 30.73 25.29
CA MET A 283 21.05 31.32 24.24
C MET A 283 21.49 30.94 22.81
N GLU A 284 22.16 29.80 22.67
CA GLU A 284 22.63 29.25 21.40
C GLU A 284 21.72 28.06 21.02
N ARG A 285 21.29 28.02 19.76
CA ARG A 285 20.56 26.87 19.19
C ARG A 285 21.58 25.78 18.88
N LYS A 286 21.40 24.56 19.40
CA LYS A 286 22.22 23.41 18.97
C LYS A 286 21.87 23.04 17.53
N GLU A 287 22.86 22.62 16.74
CA GLU A 287 22.72 22.27 15.31
C GLU A 287 21.80 21.07 15.02
N ALA A 288 21.29 20.37 16.04
CA ALA A 288 20.34 19.27 15.84
C ALA A 288 18.96 19.83 15.45
N VAL A 289 18.46 19.42 14.28
CA VAL A 289 17.08 19.72 13.86
C VAL A 289 16.12 18.94 14.76
N ASP A 290 15.15 19.63 15.36
CA ASP A 290 14.02 18.99 16.02
C ASP A 290 13.22 18.26 14.95
N LEU A 291 13.32 16.93 14.92
CA LEU A 291 12.41 16.11 14.13
C LEU A 291 11.04 16.15 14.83
N PRO A 292 9.97 16.56 14.15
CA PRO A 292 8.66 16.67 14.74
C PRO A 292 8.19 15.31 15.15
N PHE A 293 7.58 15.31 16.33
CA PHE A 293 6.91 14.15 16.85
C PHE A 293 5.93 13.54 15.84
N GLU A 294 5.26 14.35 15.02
CA GLU A 294 4.34 13.90 13.98
C GLU A 294 4.96 12.90 12.99
N MET A 295 6.22 13.12 12.58
CA MET A 295 6.94 12.22 11.67
C MET A 295 7.22 10.87 12.34
N ILE A 296 7.69 10.90 13.57
CA ILE A 296 8.00 9.69 14.34
C ILE A 296 6.71 8.91 14.61
N ARG A 297 5.66 9.63 15.00
CA ARG A 297 4.31 9.08 15.23
C ARG A 297 3.80 8.37 13.99
N GLU A 298 3.84 9.02 12.83
CA GLU A 298 3.39 8.46 11.56
C GLU A 298 4.19 7.21 11.18
N ALA A 299 5.52 7.27 11.26
CA ALA A 299 6.40 6.14 10.95
C ALA A 299 6.14 4.93 11.86
N VAL A 300 5.95 5.16 13.17
CA VAL A 300 5.65 4.11 14.15
C VAL A 300 4.25 3.52 13.93
N VAL A 301 3.24 4.36 13.71
CA VAL A 301 1.87 3.89 13.47
C VAL A 301 1.79 3.08 12.17
N ASN A 302 2.44 3.53 11.09
CA ASN A 302 2.53 2.77 9.85
C ASN A 302 3.26 1.43 10.04
N ALA A 303 4.36 1.42 10.80
CA ALA A 303 5.04 0.17 11.12
C ALA A 303 4.15 -0.84 11.85
N LEU A 304 3.28 -0.38 12.75
CA LEU A 304 2.32 -1.24 13.47
C LEU A 304 1.16 -1.70 12.58
N ILE A 305 0.59 -0.80 11.78
CA ILE A 305 -0.52 -1.12 10.86
C ILE A 305 -0.10 -2.16 9.82
N HIS A 306 1.12 -2.07 9.29
CA HIS A 306 1.58 -2.94 8.21
C HIS A 306 2.39 -4.15 8.71
N ARG A 307 2.61 -4.27 10.03
CA ARG A 307 3.31 -5.38 10.67
C ARG A 307 2.68 -6.72 10.31
N ASP A 308 3.53 -7.70 10.01
CA ASP A 308 3.13 -9.10 9.93
C ASP A 308 2.97 -9.69 11.35
N TYR A 309 1.72 -9.81 11.79
CA TYR A 309 1.43 -10.30 13.14
C TYR A 309 1.64 -11.81 13.33
N ASP A 310 1.80 -12.57 12.25
CA ASP A 310 2.10 -14.00 12.29
C ASP A 310 3.58 -14.31 12.53
N LEU A 311 4.47 -13.33 12.34
CA LEU A 311 5.88 -13.44 12.75
C LEU A 311 6.00 -13.27 14.28
N ILE A 312 5.95 -14.41 14.97
CA ILE A 312 6.05 -14.52 16.43
C ILE A 312 7.51 -14.31 16.88
N GLY A 313 7.70 -13.64 18.02
CA GLY A 313 9.01 -13.48 18.66
C GLY A 313 9.78 -12.21 18.26
N GLN A 314 9.29 -11.46 17.26
CA GLN A 314 9.89 -10.20 16.83
C GLN A 314 8.96 -9.01 17.12
N LYS A 315 9.49 -7.94 17.71
CA LYS A 315 8.73 -6.71 18.04
C LYS A 315 8.96 -5.65 16.97
N CYS A 316 8.09 -4.64 16.91
CA CYS A 316 8.48 -3.42 16.23
C CYS A 316 9.55 -2.71 17.07
N HIS A 317 10.58 -2.17 16.42
CA HIS A 317 11.64 -1.42 17.08
C HIS A 317 11.66 0.03 16.62
N LEU A 318 11.73 0.97 17.55
CA LEU A 318 12.09 2.35 17.30
C LEU A 318 13.49 2.59 17.88
N ILE A 319 14.45 2.97 17.05
CA ILE A 319 15.84 3.18 17.45
C ILE A 319 16.23 4.59 17.05
N ILE A 320 16.50 5.46 18.03
CA ILE A 320 16.94 6.83 17.79
C ILE A 320 18.41 6.92 18.20
N THR A 321 19.28 7.22 17.25
CA THR A 321 20.70 7.51 17.46
C THR A 321 20.95 9.01 17.23
N PRO A 322 22.17 9.53 17.43
CA PRO A 322 22.49 10.91 17.05
C PRO A 322 22.20 11.22 15.57
N ASP A 323 22.36 10.22 14.70
CA ASP A 323 22.37 10.38 13.25
C ASP A 323 21.07 9.93 12.59
N THR A 324 20.38 8.96 13.18
CA THR A 324 19.21 8.33 12.54
C THR A 324 18.06 8.06 13.50
N ILE A 325 16.86 8.00 12.94
CA ILE A 325 15.69 7.36 13.53
C ILE A 325 15.36 6.16 12.66
N THR A 326 15.48 4.97 13.23
CA THR A 326 15.23 3.71 12.53
C THR A 326 13.99 3.03 13.11
N ILE A 327 13.05 2.68 12.24
CA ILE A 327 11.87 1.90 12.58
C ILE A 327 12.01 0.54 11.91
N LYS A 328 12.04 -0.54 12.70
CA LYS A 328 12.04 -1.91 12.19
C LYS A 328 10.68 -2.56 12.45
N SER A 329 10.03 -3.08 11.42
CA SER A 329 8.76 -3.79 11.52
C SER A 329 8.87 -5.19 10.93
N PRO A 330 8.39 -6.24 11.63
CA PRO A 330 8.32 -7.59 11.07
C PRO A 330 7.45 -7.66 9.82
N GLY A 331 7.97 -8.33 8.79
CA GLY A 331 7.29 -8.56 7.52
C GLY A 331 7.70 -7.56 6.44
N GLY A 332 7.91 -8.07 5.23
CA GLY A 332 8.16 -7.25 4.05
C GLY A 332 6.88 -6.63 3.45
N PRO A 333 7.04 -5.87 2.35
CA PRO A 333 5.94 -5.30 1.58
C PRO A 333 4.92 -6.37 1.17
N ILE A 334 3.62 -6.04 1.21
CA ILE A 334 2.56 -6.96 0.81
C ILE A 334 2.34 -6.94 -0.70
N PRO A 335 2.40 -8.07 -1.42
CA PRO A 335 2.15 -8.09 -2.86
C PRO A 335 0.79 -7.46 -3.22
N PRO A 336 0.69 -6.63 -4.29
CA PRO A 336 1.74 -6.36 -5.29
C PRO A 336 2.70 -5.21 -4.93
N VAL A 337 2.63 -4.64 -3.72
CA VAL A 337 3.56 -3.59 -3.27
C VAL A 337 4.97 -4.18 -3.21
N THR A 338 5.91 -3.52 -3.90
CA THR A 338 7.32 -3.91 -3.92
C THR A 338 8.19 -2.97 -3.09
N LEU A 339 9.35 -3.44 -2.65
CA LEU A 339 10.31 -2.61 -1.94
C LEU A 339 10.77 -1.42 -2.80
N ASP A 340 10.95 -1.62 -4.10
CA ASP A 340 11.37 -0.55 -5.02
C ASP A 340 10.31 0.56 -5.15
N GLN A 341 9.02 0.21 -5.14
CA GLN A 341 7.95 1.20 -5.08
C GLN A 341 7.97 1.99 -3.76
N MET A 342 8.30 1.35 -2.64
CA MET A 342 8.44 2.04 -1.35
C MET A 342 9.64 2.99 -1.34
N ARG A 343 10.78 2.55 -1.87
CA ARG A 343 12.00 3.37 -2.03
C ARG A 343 11.78 4.58 -2.93
N ALA A 344 10.94 4.41 -3.95
CA ALA A 344 10.50 5.47 -4.85
C ALA A 344 9.32 6.30 -4.31
N PHE A 345 8.86 6.07 -3.08
CA PHE A 345 7.69 6.73 -2.47
C PHE A 345 6.43 6.73 -3.36
N SER A 346 6.27 5.67 -4.17
CA SER A 346 5.20 5.52 -5.18
C SER A 346 4.32 4.29 -4.92
N ALA A 347 4.50 3.65 -3.77
CA ALA A 347 3.78 2.45 -3.39
C ALA A 347 2.28 2.74 -3.19
N PRO A 348 1.36 1.92 -3.75
CA PRO A 348 -0.06 2.13 -3.58
C PRO A 348 -0.49 1.87 -2.14
N ILE A 349 -1.59 2.50 -1.72
CA ILE A 349 -2.18 2.29 -0.40
C ILE A 349 -2.68 0.83 -0.32
N LYS A 350 -2.02 0.03 0.50
CA LYS A 350 -2.48 -1.32 0.83
C LYS A 350 -2.07 -1.65 2.25
N SER A 351 -3.06 -1.88 3.11
CA SER A 351 -2.83 -2.28 4.50
C SER A 351 -2.84 -3.79 4.66
N ARG A 352 -1.88 -4.31 5.45
CA ARG A 352 -1.86 -5.72 5.87
C ARG A 352 -2.91 -6.00 6.93
N ASN A 353 -3.17 -5.03 7.80
CA ASN A 353 -4.15 -5.13 8.89
C ASN A 353 -5.19 -4.00 8.75
N PRO A 354 -6.24 -4.19 7.92
CA PRO A 354 -7.23 -3.15 7.63
C PRO A 354 -7.96 -2.62 8.86
N LEU A 355 -8.22 -3.47 9.86
CA LEU A 355 -8.85 -3.05 11.11
C LEU A 355 -7.99 -2.04 11.90
N LEU A 356 -6.68 -2.31 12.01
CA LEU A 356 -5.76 -1.38 12.67
C LEU A 356 -5.72 -0.05 11.91
N HIS A 357 -5.59 -0.12 10.58
CA HIS A 357 -5.59 1.06 9.72
C HIS A 357 -6.85 1.90 9.91
N TYR A 358 -8.03 1.27 9.87
CA TYR A 358 -9.30 1.93 10.08
C TYR A 358 -9.36 2.65 11.43
N VAL A 359 -8.99 1.98 12.52
CA VAL A 359 -9.05 2.57 13.86
C VAL A 359 -8.10 3.76 13.99
N PHE A 360 -6.84 3.62 13.57
CA PHE A 360 -5.87 4.73 13.63
C PHE A 360 -6.26 5.91 12.72
N SER A 361 -6.78 5.63 11.53
CA SER A 361 -7.26 6.67 10.62
C SER A 361 -8.44 7.44 11.21
N ARG A 362 -9.43 6.73 11.74
CA ARG A 362 -10.58 7.34 12.44
C ARG A 362 -10.16 8.21 13.62
N MET A 363 -9.02 7.90 14.25
CA MET A 363 -8.46 8.70 15.35
C MET A 363 -7.62 9.90 14.89
N GLY A 364 -7.43 10.09 13.58
CA GLY A 364 -6.52 11.10 13.02
C GLY A 364 -5.05 10.80 13.32
N MET A 365 -4.71 9.52 13.53
CA MET A 365 -3.36 9.05 13.86
C MET A 365 -2.65 8.34 12.71
N ALA A 366 -3.36 8.08 11.61
CA ALA A 366 -2.82 7.60 10.35
C ALA A 366 -3.56 8.33 9.22
N GLU A 367 -2.87 8.66 8.12
CA GLU A 367 -3.47 9.38 7.01
C GLU A 367 -4.19 8.43 6.03
N GLU A 368 -5.50 8.60 5.86
CA GLU A 368 -6.35 7.75 5.02
C GLU A 368 -6.10 7.93 3.50
N GLN A 369 -5.45 9.03 3.10
CA GLN A 369 -5.34 9.47 1.69
C GLN A 369 -4.01 9.12 1.01
N GLY A 370 -3.17 8.28 1.62
CA GLY A 370 -1.93 7.82 0.97
C GLY A 370 -0.81 8.85 0.89
N TYR A 371 -0.92 9.93 1.64
CA TYR A 371 0.17 10.88 1.77
C TYR A 371 1.30 10.34 2.64
N GLY A 372 1.13 9.29 3.47
CA GLY A 372 2.16 8.84 4.44
C GLY A 372 3.59 8.66 3.90
N LEU A 373 3.77 8.07 2.70
CA LEU A 373 5.09 7.97 2.04
C LEU A 373 5.55 9.32 1.48
N SER A 374 4.69 10.05 0.78
CA SER A 374 5.02 11.38 0.23
C SER A 374 5.23 12.43 1.32
N SER A 375 4.57 12.33 2.47
CA SER A 375 4.70 13.22 3.62
C SER A 375 6.06 13.03 4.25
N LEU A 376 6.54 11.79 4.39
CA LEU A 376 7.91 11.51 4.84
C LEU A 376 8.96 12.11 3.89
N LYS A 377 8.71 12.06 2.58
CA LYS A 377 9.54 12.68 1.57
C LYS A 377 9.53 14.21 1.70
N SER A 378 8.35 14.84 1.61
CA SER A 378 8.19 16.30 1.72
C SER A 378 8.79 16.84 3.02
N TYR A 379 8.62 16.10 4.13
CA TYR A 379 9.17 16.49 5.41
C TYR A 379 10.71 16.56 5.41
N ALA A 380 11.36 15.57 4.78
CA ALA A 380 12.81 15.58 4.63
C ALA A 380 13.26 16.69 3.68
N GLU A 381 12.53 16.93 2.57
CA GLU A 381 12.82 18.02 1.63
C GLU A 381 12.71 19.40 2.31
N ASP A 382 11.65 19.65 3.07
CA ASP A 382 11.38 20.91 3.78
C ASP A 382 12.44 21.22 4.83
N LEU A 383 12.99 20.18 5.48
CA LEU A 383 14.09 20.33 6.43
C LEU A 383 15.49 20.31 5.78
N GLY A 384 15.58 20.07 4.47
CA GLY A 384 16.87 19.87 3.78
C GLY A 384 17.64 18.63 4.26
N LEU A 385 16.92 17.62 4.77
CA LEU A 385 17.50 16.37 5.23
C LEU A 385 17.59 15.34 4.08
N PRO A 386 18.50 14.35 4.18
CA PRO A 386 18.51 13.24 3.26
C PRO A 386 17.15 12.51 3.28
N LEU A 387 16.67 12.11 2.11
CA LEU A 387 15.38 11.44 2.01
C LEU A 387 15.39 10.10 2.76
N PRO A 388 14.27 9.69 3.40
CA PRO A 388 14.21 8.43 4.14
C PRO A 388 14.52 7.21 3.26
N ARG A 389 15.05 6.16 3.89
CA ARG A 389 15.47 4.94 3.21
C ARG A 389 14.65 3.74 3.67
N TYR A 390 14.15 2.96 2.72
CA TYR A 390 13.54 1.64 2.98
C TYR A 390 14.50 0.52 2.59
N SER A 391 14.74 -0.40 3.52
CA SER A 391 15.56 -1.59 3.32
C SER A 391 14.97 -2.83 4.01
N MET A 392 15.54 -4.00 3.73
CA MET A 392 15.21 -5.25 4.42
C MET A 392 16.40 -5.68 5.27
N ASP A 393 16.14 -6.10 6.51
CA ASP A 393 17.10 -6.71 7.43
C ASP A 393 16.54 -8.08 7.84
N GLY A 394 16.91 -9.14 7.12
CA GLY A 394 16.23 -10.43 7.22
C GLY A 394 14.77 -10.32 6.79
N ASP A 395 13.84 -10.65 7.70
CA ASP A 395 12.39 -10.52 7.51
C ASP A 395 11.82 -9.20 8.06
N LEU A 396 12.68 -8.28 8.53
CA LEU A 396 12.28 -6.96 9.00
C LEU A 396 12.31 -5.95 7.86
N LEU A 397 11.21 -5.23 7.66
CA LEU A 397 11.22 -4.00 6.90
C LEU A 397 11.78 -2.87 7.77
N VAL A 398 12.77 -2.15 7.25
CA VAL A 398 13.49 -1.10 7.95
C VAL A 398 13.26 0.23 7.25
N LEU A 399 12.71 1.20 7.99
CA LEU A 399 12.67 2.61 7.60
C LEU A 399 13.75 3.36 8.37
N THR A 400 14.66 4.02 7.66
CA THR A 400 15.69 4.90 8.23
C THR A 400 15.40 6.34 7.84
N ILE A 401 15.24 7.20 8.84
CA ILE A 401 15.08 8.65 8.72
C ILE A 401 16.37 9.29 9.25
N TYR A 402 16.91 10.25 8.51
CA TYR A 402 18.15 10.93 8.87
C TYR A 402 17.88 12.16 9.73
N ARG A 403 18.79 12.46 10.68
CA ARG A 403 18.63 13.58 11.63
C ARG A 403 19.48 14.81 11.27
N ASN A 404 20.48 14.62 10.42
CA ASN A 404 21.35 15.65 9.89
C ASN A 404 21.83 15.23 8.49
N VAL A 405 22.41 16.17 7.73
CA VAL A 405 22.86 15.90 6.36
C VAL A 405 24.10 15.00 6.36
N GLU A 406 24.99 15.17 7.33
CA GLU A 406 26.21 14.41 7.53
C GLU A 406 25.95 12.89 7.69
N SER A 407 24.77 12.54 8.20
CA SER A 407 24.30 11.16 8.35
C SER A 407 24.16 10.43 7.01
N ALA A 408 24.00 11.16 5.89
CA ALA A 408 24.00 10.56 4.55
C ALA A 408 25.34 9.91 4.21
N ILE A 409 26.46 10.46 4.70
CA ILE A 409 27.79 9.86 4.55
C ILE A 409 27.90 8.63 5.46
N GLY A 410 27.43 8.73 6.71
CA GLY A 410 27.45 7.61 7.65
C GLY A 410 26.60 6.40 7.22
N ALA A 411 25.65 6.60 6.31
CA ALA A 411 24.81 5.56 5.74
C ALA A 411 25.47 4.75 4.61
N LEU A 412 26.61 5.22 4.09
CA LEU A 412 27.37 4.53 3.06
C LEU A 412 28.09 3.32 3.65
N SER A 413 28.21 2.25 2.87
CA SER A 413 29.05 1.12 3.25
C SER A 413 30.52 1.54 3.35
N PRO A 414 31.36 0.83 4.14
CA PRO A 414 32.79 1.14 4.22
C PRO A 414 33.48 1.15 2.85
N GLU A 415 33.03 0.30 1.92
CA GLU A 415 33.54 0.21 0.54
C GLU A 415 33.13 1.44 -0.28
N GLU A 416 31.85 1.83 -0.23
CA GLU A 416 31.35 3.06 -0.87
C GLU A 416 32.10 4.29 -0.35
N LEU A 417 32.26 4.39 0.97
CA LEU A 417 32.94 5.51 1.60
C LEU A 417 34.41 5.62 1.12
N GLN A 418 35.14 4.50 1.05
CA GLN A 418 36.53 4.49 0.56
C GLN A 418 36.64 4.82 -0.93
N SER A 419 35.61 4.50 -1.72
CA SER A 419 35.60 4.75 -3.16
C SER A 419 35.34 6.21 -3.55
N LEU A 420 34.84 7.04 -2.62
CA LEU A 420 34.53 8.45 -2.85
C LEU A 420 35.60 9.38 -2.27
N SER A 421 36.08 10.31 -3.11
CA SER A 421 36.93 11.43 -2.70
C SER A 421 36.19 12.43 -1.81
N ASP A 422 36.92 13.31 -1.11
CA ASP A 422 36.31 14.32 -0.23
C ASP A 422 35.34 15.26 -0.98
N SER A 423 35.67 15.62 -2.22
CA SER A 423 34.79 16.44 -3.06
C SER A 423 33.52 15.68 -3.49
N GLU A 424 33.63 14.38 -3.78
CA GLU A 424 32.48 13.53 -4.08
C GLU A 424 31.62 13.30 -2.84
N ARG A 425 32.20 13.18 -1.64
CA ARG A 425 31.46 13.08 -0.38
C ARG A 425 30.64 14.34 -0.10
N GLN A 426 31.21 15.53 -0.32
CA GLN A 426 30.46 16.79 -0.25
C GLN A 426 29.33 16.84 -1.29
N GLY A 427 29.63 16.35 -2.49
CA GLY A 427 28.63 16.15 -3.53
C GLY A 427 27.48 15.23 -3.13
N TRP A 428 27.79 14.15 -2.42
CA TRP A 428 26.82 13.18 -1.94
C TRP A 428 25.89 13.76 -0.87
N LEU A 429 26.41 14.57 0.05
CA LEU A 429 25.60 15.26 1.07
C LEU A 429 24.44 16.03 0.44
N TRP A 430 24.72 16.81 -0.61
CA TRP A 430 23.67 17.52 -1.33
C TRP A 430 22.76 16.56 -2.11
N LEU A 431 23.36 15.61 -2.84
CA LEU A 431 22.61 14.71 -3.71
C LEU A 431 21.63 13.82 -2.93
N ALA A 432 21.99 13.37 -1.73
CA ALA A 432 21.14 12.55 -0.87
C ALA A 432 19.84 13.25 -0.43
N THR A 433 19.78 14.58 -0.50
CA THR A 433 18.57 15.39 -0.24
C THR A 433 17.63 15.49 -1.45
N LYS A 434 18.04 14.97 -2.62
CA LYS A 434 17.30 15.12 -3.89
C LYS A 434 16.78 13.79 -4.38
N ASP A 435 15.59 13.78 -4.95
CA ASP A 435 15.01 12.57 -5.54
C ASP A 435 15.57 12.28 -6.93
N VAL A 436 15.42 13.25 -7.83
CA VAL A 436 15.98 13.23 -9.17
C VAL A 436 16.68 14.54 -9.46
N VAL A 437 17.83 14.48 -10.16
CA VAL A 437 18.58 15.66 -10.57
C VAL A 437 19.11 15.51 -11.99
N SER A 438 19.32 16.63 -12.66
CA SER A 438 20.09 16.73 -13.89
C SER A 438 21.58 16.98 -13.59
N SER A 439 22.45 16.69 -14.57
CA SER A 439 23.87 17.04 -14.45
C SER A 439 24.12 18.55 -14.30
N ALA A 440 23.19 19.38 -14.80
CA ALA A 440 23.31 20.83 -14.76
C ALA A 440 23.01 21.36 -13.35
N GLU A 441 21.92 20.90 -12.74
CA GLU A 441 21.56 21.25 -11.36
C GLU A 441 22.64 20.82 -10.38
N TYR A 442 23.18 19.61 -10.53
CA TYR A 442 24.29 19.15 -9.68
C TYR A 442 25.55 20.00 -9.87
N ALA A 443 25.91 20.37 -11.11
CA ALA A 443 27.06 21.21 -11.38
C ALA A 443 26.92 22.60 -10.76
N GLU A 444 25.73 23.20 -10.87
CA GLU A 444 25.42 24.51 -10.30
C GLU A 444 25.46 24.47 -8.77
N ALA A 445 24.79 23.50 -8.15
CA ALA A 445 24.74 23.36 -6.69
C ALA A 445 26.13 23.16 -6.08
N MET A 446 27.01 22.42 -6.75
CA MET A 446 28.37 22.15 -6.28
C MET A 446 29.41 23.19 -6.73
N GLY A 447 29.03 24.17 -7.56
CA GLY A 447 29.97 25.14 -8.14
C GLY A 447 31.03 24.49 -9.04
N LEU A 448 30.70 23.38 -9.71
CA LEU A 448 31.62 22.57 -10.50
C LEU A 448 31.49 22.84 -12.00
N ALA A 449 32.61 22.71 -12.72
CA ALA A 449 32.57 22.62 -14.18
C ALA A 449 31.81 21.35 -14.61
N LYS A 450 31.07 21.43 -15.73
CA LYS A 450 30.23 20.33 -16.24
C LYS A 450 30.95 18.97 -16.33
N ARG A 451 32.23 18.98 -16.72
CA ARG A 451 33.04 17.76 -16.83
C ARG A 451 33.30 17.12 -15.45
N ALA A 452 33.62 17.92 -14.43
CA ALA A 452 33.83 17.44 -13.06
C ALA A 452 32.53 16.89 -12.45
N ALA A 453 31.42 17.61 -12.62
CA ALA A 453 30.09 17.15 -12.21
C ALA A 453 29.71 15.80 -12.85
N THR A 454 30.00 15.62 -14.15
CA THR A 454 29.74 14.36 -14.85
C THR A 454 30.60 13.21 -14.31
N LEU A 455 31.84 13.49 -13.90
CA LEU A 455 32.72 12.50 -13.28
C LEU A 455 32.22 12.08 -11.90
N HIS A 456 31.81 13.03 -11.05
CA HIS A 456 31.19 12.73 -9.75
C HIS A 456 29.95 11.83 -9.92
N LEU A 457 29.02 12.23 -10.79
CA LEU A 457 27.80 11.45 -11.04
C LEU A 457 28.11 10.05 -11.59
N LYS A 458 29.14 9.91 -12.42
CA LYS A 458 29.61 8.60 -12.90
C LYS A 458 30.21 7.77 -11.76
N SER A 459 30.94 8.39 -10.84
CA SER A 459 31.47 7.74 -9.64
C SER A 459 30.33 7.16 -8.80
N PHE A 460 29.30 7.97 -8.50
CA PHE A 460 28.12 7.50 -7.76
C PHE A 460 27.38 6.36 -8.48
N ILE A 461 27.29 6.38 -9.81
CA ILE A 461 26.71 5.26 -10.57
C ILE A 461 27.55 4.00 -10.40
N ASN A 462 28.89 4.09 -10.47
CA ASN A 462 29.78 2.94 -10.29
C ASN A 462 29.68 2.37 -8.87
N CYS A 463 29.45 3.21 -7.87
CA CYS A 463 29.21 2.80 -6.48
C CYS A 463 27.79 2.27 -6.24
N GLY A 464 26.90 2.27 -7.25
CA GLY A 464 25.51 1.83 -7.10
C GLY A 464 24.63 2.79 -6.30
N LEU A 465 25.06 4.05 -6.12
CA LEU A 465 24.34 5.07 -5.36
C LEU A 465 23.33 5.85 -6.23
N VAL A 466 23.51 5.82 -7.55
CA VAL A 466 22.70 6.59 -8.50
C VAL A 466 22.39 5.74 -9.74
N ALA A 467 21.15 5.80 -10.22
CA ALA A 467 20.72 5.26 -11.51
C ALA A 467 20.43 6.39 -12.52
N THR A 468 20.32 6.06 -13.80
CA THR A 468 20.01 7.04 -14.85
C THR A 468 18.79 6.64 -15.66
N THR A 469 18.08 7.65 -16.15
CA THR A 469 16.98 7.50 -17.12
C THR A 469 17.11 8.55 -18.22
N GLY A 470 16.56 8.28 -19.41
CA GLY A 470 16.65 9.17 -20.56
C GLY A 470 17.90 8.96 -21.42
N ARG A 471 18.08 9.81 -22.46
CA ARG A 471 19.23 9.72 -23.38
C ARG A 471 19.76 11.12 -23.74
N GLY A 472 21.07 11.22 -23.89
CA GLY A 472 21.72 12.46 -24.35
C GLY A 472 21.52 13.63 -23.38
N ARG A 473 20.86 14.70 -23.83
CA ARG A 473 20.64 15.91 -23.02
C ARG A 473 19.49 15.78 -22.01
N SER A 474 18.68 14.73 -22.11
CA SER A 474 17.55 14.47 -21.20
C SER A 474 17.88 13.43 -20.11
N ILE A 475 19.17 13.21 -19.82
CA ILE A 475 19.58 12.26 -18.78
C ILE A 475 19.25 12.84 -17.41
N MET A 476 18.48 12.08 -16.64
CA MET A 476 18.15 12.36 -15.25
C MET A 476 18.79 11.30 -14.36
N TYR A 477 19.34 11.72 -13.23
CA TYR A 477 20.04 10.92 -12.23
C TYR A 477 19.11 10.71 -11.03
N HIS A 478 18.81 9.45 -10.73
CA HIS A 478 17.93 9.01 -9.64
C HIS A 478 18.78 8.48 -8.50
N VAL A 479 18.59 9.01 -7.29
CA VAL A 479 19.31 8.54 -6.12
C VAL A 479 18.74 7.20 -5.68
N LEU A 480 19.58 6.17 -5.64
CA LEU A 480 19.20 4.83 -5.21
C LEU A 480 19.16 4.78 -3.68
N ARG A 481 18.09 4.21 -3.13
CA ARG A 481 17.81 4.15 -1.69
C ARG A 481 17.51 2.74 -1.27
#